data_AF-A0A0A5G8M5-F1
#
_entry.id   AF-A0A0A5G8M5-F1
#
_cell.length_a   1.000
_cell.length_b   1.000
_cell.length_c   1.000
_cell.angle_alpha   90.00
_cell.angle_beta   90.00
_cell.angle_gamma   90.00
#
_symmetry.space_group_name_H-M   'P 1'
#
loop_
_entity.id
_entity.type
_entity.pdbx_description
1 polymer ?
#
loop_
_entity_poly.entity_id
_entity_poly.type
_entity_poly.pdbx_seq_one_letter_code
_entity_poly.pdbx_strand_id
1 'polypeptide(L)'
;MRFIWLDTTKEAFENIKSDHFSYNETIEYKLTLLERIEKKIITVGTSTRADKLEWKGSHKVQVDQFIIYYSFSDDKQTCFIEYFKHSRQHY
;
A
#
# COMPACT_ATOMS: atom_id res chain seq x y z
N MET A 1 -13.78 -5.17 -2.02
CA MET A 1 -12.50 -5.64 -1.44
C MET A 1 -12.18 -4.75 -0.26
N ARG A 2 -11.95 -5.31 0.92
CA ARG A 2 -11.71 -4.54 2.15
C ARG A 2 -10.21 -4.37 2.36
N PHE A 3 -9.75 -3.15 2.60
CA PHE A 3 -8.34 -2.88 2.95
C PHE A 3 -8.22 -2.73 4.47
N ILE A 4 -7.30 -3.49 5.06
CA ILE A 4 -6.95 -3.42 6.48
C ILE A 4 -5.49 -3.00 6.56
N TRP A 5 -5.25 -1.81 7.09
CA TRP A 5 -3.92 -1.32 7.38
C TRP A 5 -3.54 -1.74 8.79
N LEU A 6 -2.36 -2.33 8.95
CA LEU A 6 -1.81 -2.56 10.29
C LEU A 6 -1.50 -1.21 10.95
N ASP A 7 -1.66 -1.10 12.28
CA ASP A 7 -1.39 0.14 13.01
C ASP A 7 0.00 0.71 12.74
N THR A 8 1.02 -0.15 12.68
CA THR A 8 2.41 0.25 12.35
C THR A 8 2.52 0.89 10.96
N THR A 9 1.77 0.37 9.99
CA THR A 9 1.71 0.87 8.62
C THR A 9 0.94 2.19 8.56
N LYS A 10 -0.14 2.31 9.34
CA LYS A 10 -0.93 3.52 9.46
C LYS A 10 -0.09 4.65 10.06
N GLU A 11 0.67 4.39 11.13
CA GLU A 11 1.60 5.36 11.71
C GLU A 11 2.67 5.79 10.70
N ALA A 12 3.23 4.87 9.91
CA ALA A 12 4.20 5.20 8.87
C ALA A 12 3.59 6.10 7.77
N PHE A 13 2.33 5.87 7.41
CA PHE A 13 1.59 6.69 6.45
C PHE A 13 1.25 8.08 7.01
N GLU A 14 0.85 8.16 8.27
CA GLU A 14 0.58 9.43 8.95
C GLU A 14 1.86 10.26 9.12
N ASN A 15 2.99 9.59 9.38
CA ASN A 15 4.32 10.21 9.46
C ASN A 15 4.90 10.64 8.12
N ILE A 16 4.22 10.43 6.99
CA ILE A 16 4.62 11.07 5.73
C ILE A 16 4.54 12.58 5.93
N LYS A 17 5.71 13.19 6.04
CA LYS A 17 5.90 14.64 6.05
C LYS A 17 6.77 14.97 4.86
N SER A 18 6.29 15.89 4.04
CA SER A 18 7.10 16.49 3.00
C SER A 18 7.72 17.76 3.55
N ASP A 19 9.05 17.88 3.42
CA ASP A 19 9.77 19.12 3.74
C ASP A 19 9.45 20.24 2.72
N HIS A 20 9.02 19.84 1.52
CA HIS A 20 8.80 20.72 0.37
C HIS A 20 7.34 21.15 0.15
N PHE A 21 6.38 20.58 0.87
CA PHE A 21 4.96 20.80 0.62
C PHE A 21 4.25 21.37 1.85
N SER A 22 3.29 22.25 1.63
CA SER A 22 2.44 22.77 2.70
C SER A 22 1.62 21.63 3.34
N TYR A 23 1.12 21.83 4.56
CA TYR A 23 0.30 20.84 5.24
C TYR A 23 -0.92 20.39 4.41
N ASN A 24 -1.56 21.35 3.72
CA ASN A 24 -2.73 21.08 2.88
C ASN A 24 -2.36 20.22 1.65
N GLU A 25 -1.28 20.58 0.95
CA GLU A 25 -0.76 19.80 -0.18
C GLU A 25 -0.33 18.40 0.24
N THR A 26 0.21 18.24 1.45
CA THR A 26 0.58 16.94 2.01
C THR A 26 -0.66 16.08 2.26
N ILE A 27 -1.77 16.66 2.72
CA ILE A 27 -3.05 15.94 2.88
C ILE A 27 -3.60 15.50 1.53
N GLU A 28 -3.64 16.40 0.54
CA GLU A 28 -4.12 16.09 -0.81
C GLU A 28 -3.26 15.00 -1.47
N TYR A 29 -1.94 15.08 -1.28
CA TYR A 29 -1.01 14.05 -1.74
C TYR A 29 -1.27 12.71 -1.04
N LYS A 30 -1.48 12.68 0.28
CA LYS A 30 -1.82 11.46 1.03
C LYS A 30 -3.10 10.82 0.50
N LEU A 31 -4.16 11.58 0.29
CA LEU A 31 -5.42 11.08 -0.27
C LEU A 31 -5.19 10.46 -1.65
N THR A 32 -4.50 11.18 -2.54
CA THR A 32 -4.18 10.70 -3.88
C THR A 32 -3.31 9.43 -3.85
N LEU A 33 -2.36 9.38 -2.92
CA LEU A 33 -1.47 8.22 -2.75
C LEU A 33 -2.25 6.99 -2.30
N LEU A 34 -3.19 7.15 -1.37
CA LEU A 34 -4.05 6.06 -0.90
C LEU A 34 -4.91 5.51 -2.04
N GLU A 35 -5.56 6.37 -2.81
CA GLU A 35 -6.34 5.95 -3.99
C GLU A 35 -5.47 5.24 -5.04
N ARG A 36 -4.24 5.72 -5.26
CA ARG A 36 -3.28 5.06 -6.17
C ARG A 36 -2.88 3.68 -5.67
N ILE A 37 -2.65 3.53 -4.36
CA ILE A 37 -2.30 2.25 -3.74
C ILE A 37 -3.46 1.26 -3.91
N GLU A 38 -4.67 1.65 -3.53
CA GLU A 38 -5.85 0.80 -3.66
C GLU A 38 -6.07 0.41 -5.12
N LYS A 39 -6.05 1.36 -6.05
CA LYS A 39 -6.24 1.09 -7.48
C LYS A 39 -5.16 0.16 -8.03
N LYS A 40 -3.90 0.34 -7.62
CA LYS A 40 -2.79 -0.52 -8.05
C LYS A 40 -2.94 -1.93 -7.49
N ILE A 41 -3.24 -2.08 -6.20
CA ILE A 41 -3.48 -3.38 -5.56
C ILE A 41 -4.69 -4.07 -6.17
N ILE A 42 -5.77 -3.34 -6.46
CA ILE A 42 -6.93 -3.90 -7.17
C ILE A 42 -6.50 -4.34 -8.56
N THR A 43 -5.81 -3.50 -9.33
CA THR A 43 -5.39 -3.84 -10.71
C THR A 43 -4.47 -5.05 -10.74
N VAL A 44 -3.48 -5.11 -9.84
CA VAL A 44 -2.56 -6.25 -9.73
C VAL A 44 -3.30 -7.46 -9.18
N GLY A 45 -4.07 -7.31 -8.10
CA GLY A 45 -4.86 -8.38 -7.50
C GLY A 45 -5.94 -8.96 -8.42
N THR A 46 -6.53 -8.17 -9.33
CA THR A 46 -7.50 -8.63 -10.33
C THR A 46 -6.82 -9.24 -11.56
N SER A 47 -5.72 -8.64 -12.05
CA SER A 47 -4.96 -9.18 -13.18
C SER A 47 -4.21 -10.45 -12.82
N THR A 48 -3.81 -10.58 -11.56
CA THR A 48 -3.04 -11.70 -11.03
C THR A 48 -3.92 -12.72 -10.31
N ARG A 49 -5.22 -12.79 -10.63
CA ARG A 49 -6.13 -13.91 -10.31
C ARG A 49 -5.72 -15.22 -11.01
N ALA A 50 -4.43 -15.50 -11.11
CA ALA A 50 -3.92 -16.80 -11.49
C ALA A 50 -3.97 -17.69 -10.25
N ASP A 51 -4.70 -18.79 -10.37
CA ASP A 51 -5.01 -19.79 -9.34
C ASP A 51 -3.77 -20.61 -8.91
N LYS A 52 -2.66 -19.93 -8.59
CA LYS A 52 -1.38 -20.55 -8.25
C LYS A 52 -1.08 -20.41 -6.77
N LEU A 53 -0.78 -21.55 -6.13
CA LEU A 53 -0.34 -21.66 -4.73
C LEU A 53 0.87 -20.77 -4.39
N GLU A 54 1.66 -20.41 -5.40
CA GLU A 54 2.82 -19.52 -5.29
C GLU A 54 2.47 -18.11 -4.79
N TRP A 55 1.18 -17.73 -4.79
CA TRP A 55 0.68 -16.44 -4.30
C TRP A 55 0.18 -16.46 -2.85
N LYS A 56 0.26 -17.60 -2.12
CA LYS A 56 0.06 -17.61 -0.66
C LYS A 56 1.28 -16.95 0.02
N GLY A 57 1.20 -15.65 0.28
CA GLY A 57 2.23 -14.89 0.99
C GLY A 57 2.10 -13.38 0.82
N SER A 58 3.11 -12.67 1.31
CA SER A 58 3.21 -11.21 1.22
C SER A 58 3.69 -10.77 -0.16
N HIS A 59 2.91 -9.90 -0.79
CA HIS A 59 3.16 -9.31 -2.09
C HIS A 59 3.72 -7.91 -1.97
N LYS A 60 4.63 -7.55 -2.86
CA LYS A 60 5.24 -6.23 -2.90
C LYS A 60 4.70 -5.45 -4.09
N VAL A 61 4.20 -4.25 -3.84
CA VAL A 61 3.90 -3.26 -4.88
C VAL A 61 4.66 -1.98 -4.59
N GLN A 62 5.22 -1.38 -5.64
CA GLN A 62 5.75 -0.03 -5.57
C GLN A 62 4.72 0.93 -6.15
N VAL A 63 4.36 1.95 -5.37
CA VAL A 63 3.46 3.02 -5.78
C VAL A 63 4.18 4.32 -5.52
N ASP A 64 4.45 5.06 -6.59
CA ASP A 64 5.21 6.31 -6.52
C ASP A 64 6.61 6.05 -5.91
N GLN A 65 6.96 6.75 -4.83
CA GLN A 65 8.19 6.52 -4.07
C GLN A 65 8.02 5.58 -2.87
N PHE A 66 6.90 4.86 -2.74
CA PHE A 66 6.64 3.99 -1.60
C PHE A 66 6.59 2.51 -2.01
N ILE A 67 7.15 1.67 -1.15
CA ILE A 67 7.11 0.22 -1.24
C ILE A 67 6.08 -0.25 -0.21
N ILE A 68 5.08 -0.98 -0.71
CA ILE A 68 3.96 -1.48 0.07
C ILE A 68 4.00 -3.00 0.01
N TYR A 69 3.99 -3.64 1.17
CA TYR A 69 3.80 -5.07 1.29
C TYR A 69 2.37 -5.36 1.73
N TYR A 70 1.69 -6.22 1.00
CA TYR A 70 0.31 -6.57 1.24
C TYR A 70 0.06 -8.06 1.05
N SER A 71 -0.88 -8.60 1.82
CA SER A 71 -1.31 -10.00 1.74
C SER A 71 -2.82 -10.05 1.54
N PHE A 72 -3.31 -11.07 0.85
CA PHE A 72 -4.75 -11.30 0.75
C PHE A 72 -5.19 -12.39 1.74
N SER A 73 -6.39 -12.24 2.28
CA SER A 73 -7.08 -13.36 2.94
C SER A 73 -7.23 -14.54 1.99
N ASP A 74 -7.38 -15.74 2.54
CA ASP A 74 -7.67 -16.97 1.78
C ASP A 74 -8.92 -16.81 0.89
N ASP A 75 -9.94 -16.12 1.41
CA ASP A 75 -11.18 -15.77 0.71
C ASP A 75 -11.03 -14.61 -0.31
N LYS A 76 -9.84 -14.00 -0.40
CA LYS A 76 -9.49 -12.89 -1.32
C LYS A 76 -10.40 -11.65 -1.22
N GLN A 77 -11.28 -11.57 -0.21
CA GLN A 77 -12.13 -10.40 0.03
C GLN A 77 -11.43 -9.28 0.80
N THR A 78 -10.40 -9.62 1.58
CA THR A 78 -9.65 -8.68 2.42
C THR A 78 -8.19 -8.62 1.98
N CYS A 79 -7.66 -7.41 1.90
CA CYS A 79 -6.26 -7.09 1.67
C CYS A 79 -5.67 -6.50 2.95
N PHE A 80 -4.66 -7.15 3.51
CA PHE A 80 -3.89 -6.65 4.64
C PHE A 80 -2.67 -5.91 4.14
N ILE A 81 -2.47 -4.67 4.58
CA ILE A 81 -1.26 -3.91 4.31
C ILE A 81 -0.32 -4.05 5.50
N GLU A 82 0.62 -4.99 5.35
CA GLU A 82 1.55 -5.41 6.40
C GLU A 82 2.68 -4.42 6.61
N TYR A 83 3.15 -3.78 5.54
CA TYR A 83 4.28 -2.87 5.64
C TYR A 83 4.22 -1.76 4.61
N PHE A 84 4.62 -0.56 5.03
CA PHE A 84 4.67 0.62 4.17
C PHE A 84 5.97 1.37 4.45
N LYS A 85 6.80 1.55 3.42
CA LYS A 85 8.08 2.23 3.55
C LYS A 85 8.36 3.13 2.35
N HIS A 86 9.02 4.26 2.59
CA HIS A 86 9.55 5.10 1.52
C HIS A 86 10.74 4.40 0.84
N SER A 87 10.69 4.22 -0.48
CA SER A 87 11.74 3.64 -1.33
C SER A 87 13.08 4.36 -1.15
N ARG A 88 13.03 5.67 -0.89
CA ARG A 88 14.21 6.52 -0.67
C ARG A 88 14.73 6.57 0.77
N GLN A 89 14.07 5.91 1.74
CA GLN A 89 14.69 5.66 3.05
C GLN A 89 15.73 4.54 2.89
N HIS A 90 16.86 4.91 2.30
CA HIS A 90 18.11 4.17 2.35
C HIS A 90 18.62 4.29 3.80
N TYR A 91 18.94 3.15 4.41
CA TYR A 91 19.60 3.09 5.70
C TYR A 91 21.04 3.59 5.57
#